data_AF-A0A3D0CYS5-F1
#
_entry.id   AF-A0A3D0CYS5-F1
#
_cell.length_a   1.000
_cell.length_b   1.000
_cell.length_c   1.000
_cell.angle_alpha   90.00
_cell.angle_beta   90.00
_cell.angle_gamma   90.00
#
_symmetry.space_group_name_H-M   'P 1'
#
loop_
_entity.id
_entity.type
_entity.pdbx_description
1 polymer ?
#
loop_
_entity_poly.entity_id
_entity_poly.type
_entity_poly.pdbx_seq_one_letter_code
_entity_poly.pdbx_strand_id
1 'polypeptide(L)' 'MNDNDKAWTLAKLTNDQLQMVKKAEQTLGPDYLLVFEATDLDKAEVQVADLNQSQLDCLQGLEQALHMTVVAYEKR' A
#
# COMPACT_ATOMS: atom_id res chain seq x y z
N MET A 1 -9.26 26.53 -13.40
CA MET A 1 -9.69 25.13 -13.29
C MET A 1 -8.52 24.40 -12.65
N ASN A 2 -8.65 24.04 -11.36
CA ASN A 2 -7.60 23.37 -10.60
C ASN A 2 -7.63 21.88 -10.95
N ASP A 3 -6.59 21.41 -11.64
CA ASP A 3 -6.46 20.05 -12.18
C ASP A 3 -5.45 19.24 -11.36
N ASN A 4 -5.66 19.11 -10.05
CA ASN A 4 -4.70 18.41 -9.19
C ASN A 4 -5.31 17.55 -8.07
N ASP A 5 -6.61 17.28 -8.12
CA ASP A 5 -7.22 16.20 -7.33
C ASP A 5 -6.92 14.86 -8.03
N LYS A 6 -5.66 14.42 -7.99
CA LYS A 6 -5.29 13.05 -8.36
C LYS A 6 -5.86 12.13 -7.29
N ALA A 7 -7.14 11.80 -7.45
CA ALA A 7 -7.89 10.97 -6.52
C ALA A 7 -7.24 9.58 -6.46
N TRP A 8 -6.95 9.14 -5.24
CA TRP A 8 -6.38 7.83 -4.97
C TRP A 8 -7.37 6.76 -5.41
N THR A 9 -6.99 5.94 -6.39
CA THR A 9 -7.83 4.84 -6.86
C THR A 9 -7.37 3.54 -6.22
N LEU A 10 -8.24 2.93 -5.41
CA LEU A 10 -7.99 1.60 -4.85
C LEU A 10 -7.78 0.60 -5.98
N ALA A 11 -6.69 -0.17 -5.88
CA ALA A 11 -6.35 -1.16 -6.87
C ALA A 11 -7.38 -2.28 -6.94
N LYS A 12 -7.76 -2.65 -8.17
CA LYS A 12 -8.52 -3.88 -8.40
C LYS A 12 -7.56 -5.07 -8.36
N LEU A 13 -7.51 -5.74 -7.23
CA LEU A 13 -6.69 -6.93 -7.03
C LEU A 13 -7.37 -8.18 -7.60
N THR A 14 -6.60 -9.04 -8.26
CA THR A 14 -7.01 -10.41 -8.55
C THR A 14 -7.02 -11.26 -7.27
N ASN A 15 -7.64 -12.45 -7.31
CA ASN A 15 -7.65 -13.36 -6.15
C ASN A 15 -6.23 -13.73 -5.69
N ASP A 16 -5.29 -13.95 -6.62
CA ASP A 16 -3.90 -14.28 -6.28
C ASP A 16 -3.17 -13.10 -5.63
N GLN A 17 -3.37 -11.88 -6.17
CA GLN A 17 -2.82 -10.66 -5.59
C GLN A 17 -3.39 -10.38 -4.20
N LEU A 18 -4.69 -10.63 -4.00
CA LEU A 18 -5.35 -10.50 -2.70
C LEU A 18 -4.76 -11.49 -1.67
N GLN A 19 -4.42 -12.72 -2.09
CA GLN A 19 -3.75 -13.69 -1.22
C GLN A 19 -2.32 -13.25 -0.87
N MET A 20 -1.60 -12.61 -1.81
CA MET A 20 -0.27 -12.05 -1.53
C MET A 20 -0.35 -10.91 -0.49
N VAL A 21 -1.29 -9.98 -0.66
CA VAL A 21 -1.51 -8.88 0.29
C VAL A 21 -1.87 -9.41 1.67
N LYS A 22 -2.77 -10.40 1.77
CA LYS A 22 -3.14 -11.01 3.07
C LYS A 22 -1.97 -11.68 3.78
N LYS A 23 -1.06 -12.33 3.04
CA LYS A 23 0.15 -12.93 3.62
C LYS A 23 1.12 -11.85 4.12
N ALA A 24 1.23 -10.74 3.38
CA ALA A 24 2.02 -9.60 3.79
C ALA A 24 1.43 -8.94 5.05
N GLU A 25 0.11 -8.75 5.15
CA GLU A 25 -0.57 -8.27 6.36
C GLU A 25 -0.19 -9.10 7.60
N GLN A 26 -0.26 -10.43 7.49
CA GLN A 26 0.11 -11.35 8.58
C GLN A 26 1.59 -11.26 8.99
N THR A 27 2.47 -10.89 8.06
CA THR A 27 3.92 -10.85 8.27
C THR A 27 4.36 -9.50 8.81
N LEU A 28 3.75 -8.43 8.32
CA LEU A 28 4.09 -7.05 8.64
C LEU A 28 3.47 -6.62 9.97
N GLY A 29 2.33 -7.17 10.37
CA GLY A 29 1.62 -6.80 11.59
C GLY A 29 0.77 -5.51 11.60
N PRO A 30 0.65 -4.67 10.54
CA PRO A 30 -0.34 -3.60 10.54
C PRO A 30 -1.75 -4.18 10.43
N ASP A 31 -2.74 -3.41 10.90
CA ASP A 31 -4.15 -3.82 10.84
C ASP A 31 -4.65 -3.99 9.41
N TYR A 32 -4.17 -3.14 8.48
CA TYR A 32 -4.60 -3.14 7.08
C TYR A 32 -3.46 -2.73 6.12
N LEU A 33 -3.40 -3.38 4.97
CA LEU A 33 -2.65 -2.90 3.80
C LEU A 33 -3.61 -2.35 2.75
N LEU A 34 -3.39 -1.11 2.32
CA LEU A 34 -4.13 -0.48 1.23
C LEU A 34 -3.29 -0.47 -0.04
N VAL A 35 -3.84 -1.01 -1.13
CA VAL A 35 -3.16 -1.05 -2.44
C VAL A 35 -3.83 -0.07 -3.39
N PHE A 36 -3.04 0.78 -4.02
CA PHE A 36 -3.51 1.81 -4.96
C PHE A 36 -2.92 1.59 -6.35
N GLU A 37 -3.71 1.90 -7.38
CA GLU A 37 -3.20 1.93 -8.76
C GLU A 37 -2.20 3.08 -8.88
N ALA A 38 -1.06 2.82 -9.54
CA ALA A 38 0.04 3.77 -9.65
C ALA A 38 -0.42 5.05 -10.37
N THR A 39 -0.84 6.02 -9.58
CA THR A 39 -1.13 7.39 -9.99
C THR A 39 -0.26 8.25 -9.11
N ASP A 40 0.49 9.19 -9.70
CA ASP A 40 1.42 10.11 -9.03
C ASP A 40 0.99 10.41 -7.59
N LEU A 41 1.71 9.80 -6.64
CA LEU A 41 1.50 10.03 -5.23
C LEU A 41 2.13 11.37 -4.88
N ASP A 42 1.41 12.44 -5.15
CA ASP A 42 1.63 13.67 -4.42
C ASP A 42 1.27 13.38 -2.97
N LYS A 43 2.33 13.20 -2.16
CA LYS A 43 2.38 12.99 -0.71
C LYS A 43 1.07 13.33 0.00
N ALA A 44 0.14 12.38 0.07
CA ALA A 44 -1.00 12.54 0.95
C ALA A 44 -0.48 12.51 2.38
N GLU A 45 -1.08 13.34 3.24
CA GLU A 45 -0.80 13.41 4.67
C GLU A 45 -1.35 12.17 5.39
N VAL A 46 -0.88 10.99 5.02
CA VAL A 46 -1.21 9.73 5.68
C VAL A 46 -0.20 9.53 6.81
N GLN A 47 -0.66 9.22 8.02
CA GLN A 47 0.22 8.76 9.08
C GLN A 47 0.83 7.43 8.62
N VAL A 48 2.13 7.47 8.30
CA VAL A 48 2.91 6.31 7.90
C VAL A 48 3.04 5.41 9.12
N ALA A 49 2.73 4.12 8.98
CA ALA A 49 3.00 3.13 10.01
C ALA A 49 4.51 3.11 10.35
N ASP A 50 4.86 2.98 11.62
CA ASP A 50 6.26 2.93 12.06
C ASP A 50 6.83 1.54 11.79
N LEU A 51 7.31 1.35 10.55
CA LEU A 51 7.83 0.08 10.08
C LEU A 51 9.35 -0.01 10.25
N ASN A 52 9.81 -1.14 10.75
CA ASN A 52 11.23 -1.48 10.79
C ASN A 52 11.76 -1.81 9.38
N GLN A 53 13.09 -1.89 9.24
CA GLN A 53 13.74 -2.12 7.94
C GLN A 53 13.25 -3.40 7.24
N SER A 54 13.06 -4.50 7.98
CA SER A 54 12.59 -5.76 7.39
C SER A 54 11.14 -5.67 6.89
N GLN A 55 10.30 -4.89 7.58
CA GLN A 55 8.94 -4.61 7.14
C GLN A 55 8.91 -3.71 5.90
N LEU A 56 9.79 -2.71 5.82
CA LEU A 56 9.96 -1.88 4.63
C LEU A 56 10.43 -2.70 3.42
N ASP A 57 11.42 -3.58 3.60
CA ASP A 57 11.91 -4.45 2.52
C ASP A 57 10.80 -5.39 2.01
N CYS A 58 9.95 -5.88 2.91
CA CYS A 58 8.81 -6.72 2.55
C CYS A 58 7.72 -5.95 1.79
N LEU A 59 7.40 -4.72 2.20
CA LEU A 59 6.49 -3.85 1.45
C LEU A 59 7.03 -3.54 0.05
N GLN A 60 8.31 -3.17 -0.05
CA GLN A 60 8.91 -2.83 -1.32
C GLN A 60 8.90 -4.02 -2.29
N GLY A 61 9.15 -5.23 -1.80
CA GLY A 61 9.02 -6.46 -2.59
C GLY A 61 7.58 -6.71 -3.06
N LEU A 62 6.58 -6.38 -2.24
CA LEU A 62 5.17 -6.49 -2.59
C LEU A 62 4.77 -5.46 -3.66
N GLU A 63 5.22 -4.21 -3.54
CA GLU A 63 4.98 -3.16 -4.54
C GLU A 63 5.55 -3.55 -5.91
N GLN A 64 6.77 -4.10 -5.93
CA GLN A 64 7.41 -4.60 -7.15
C GLN A 64 6.64 -5.76 -7.77
N ALA A 65 6.14 -6.70 -6.96
CA ALA A 65 5.37 -7.85 -7.46
C ALA A 65 4.00 -7.44 -8.02
N LEU A 66 3.38 -6.41 -7.44
CA LEU A 66 2.04 -5.95 -7.84
C LEU A 66 2.07 -4.85 -8.91
N HIS A 67 3.23 -4.21 -9.14
CA HIS A 67 3.34 -2.98 -9.94
C HIS A 67 2.37 -1.89 -9.47
N MET A 68 2.19 -1.79 -8.15
CA MET A 68 1.22 -0.93 -7.46
C MET A 68 1.86 -0.33 -6.21
N THR A 69 1.26 0.73 -5.68
CA THR A 69 1.70 1.30 -4.39
C THR A 69 0.96 0.62 -3.25
N VAL A 70 1.69 0.23 -2.21
CA VAL A 70 1.13 -0.37 -1.00
C VAL A 70 1.39 0.53 0.19
N VAL A 71 0.33 0.92 0.89
CA VAL A 71 0.39 1.73 2.11
C VAL A 71 -0.02 0.86 3.29
N ALA A 72 0.86 0.74 4.28
CA ALA A 72 0.53 0.12 5.56
C ALA A 72 -0.15 1.13 6.48
N TYR A 73 -1.28 0.72 7.07
CA TYR A 73 -2.07 1.56 7.96
C TYR A 73 -2.33 0.84 9.28
N GLU A 74 -2.09 1.54 10.40
CA GLU A 74 -2.41 1.08 11.75
C GLU A 74 -3.65 1.81 12.27
N LYS A 75 -4.61 1.05 12.81
CA LYS A 75 -5.80 1.61 13.42
C LYS A 75 -5.50 1.91 14.90
N ARG A 76 -5.29 3.19 15.22
CA ARG A 76 -5.25 3.67 16.61
C ARG A 76 -6.57 3.42 17.35
#